data_AF-A0A954R3J9-F1
#
_entry.id   AF-A0A954R3J9-F1
#
_cell.length_a   1.000
_cell.length_b   1.000
_cell.length_c   1.000
_cell.angle_alpha   90.00
_cell.angle_beta   90.00
_cell.angle_gamma   90.00
#
_symmetry.space_group_name_H-M   'P 1'
#
loop_
_entity.id
_entity.type
_entity.pdbx_description
1 polymer ?
#
loop_
_entity_poly.entity_id
_entity_poly.type
_entity_poly.pdbx_seq_one_letter_code
_entity_poly.pdbx_strand_id
1 'polypeptide(L)' 'MSAKSGVGGGIAAVHPGHYAVAVWSPRLNSKGNSTAGLRALELLTDQTGMSIF' A
#
# COMPACT_ATOMS: atom_id res chain seq x y z
N MET A 1 -8.44 -4.19 -7.26
CA MET A 1 -7.27 -4.90 -6.68
C MET A 1 -7.58 -5.46 -5.32
N SER A 2 -6.76 -6.41 -4.84
CA SER A 2 -6.78 -6.82 -3.43
C SER A 2 -5.62 -6.14 -2.70
N ALA A 3 -5.94 -5.40 -1.64
CA ALA A 3 -4.99 -4.84 -0.71
C ALA A 3 -5.42 -5.16 0.73
N LYS A 4 -4.47 -5.54 1.58
CA LYS A 4 -4.72 -5.81 3.00
C LYS A 4 -3.72 -5.06 3.86
N SER A 5 -4.23 -4.31 4.83
CA SER A 5 -3.43 -3.66 5.86
C SER A 5 -3.49 -4.42 7.19
N GLY A 6 -2.47 -4.20 8.03
CA GLY A 6 -2.41 -4.68 9.41
C GLY A 6 -1.90 -3.60 10.37
N VAL A 7 -2.35 -3.67 11.63
CA VAL A 7 -1.99 -2.69 12.68
C VAL A 7 -0.50 -2.66 13.03
N GLY A 8 0.29 -3.63 12.58
CA GLY A 8 1.76 -3.57 12.62
C GLY A 8 2.37 -2.59 11.61
N GLY A 9 1.54 -1.89 10.82
CA GLY A 9 1.97 -0.88 9.84
C GLY A 9 2.29 -1.44 8.45
N GLY A 10 2.02 -2.74 8.23
CA GLY A 10 2.21 -3.40 6.93
C GLY A 10 0.99 -3.26 6.02
N ILE A 11 1.24 -3.09 4.73
CA ILE A 11 0.22 -3.18 3.67
C ILE A 11 0.76 -4.05 2.55
N ALA A 12 -0.02 -5.04 2.12
CA ALA A 12 0.28 -5.87 0.97
C ALA A 12 -0.80 -5.68 -0.11
N ALA A 13 -0.39 -5.54 -1.36
CA ALA A 13 -1.27 -5.34 -2.52
C ALA A 13 -0.81 -6.18 -3.71
N VAL A 14 -1.77 -6.60 -4.54
CA VAL A 14 -1.50 -7.38 -5.76
C VAL A 14 -2.16 -6.71 -6.97
N HIS A 15 -1.36 -6.47 -8.01
CA HIS A 15 -1.81 -6.15 -9.37
C HIS A 15 -1.70 -7.42 -10.24
N PRO A 16 -2.80 -8.11 -10.54
CA PRO A 16 -2.76 -9.38 -11.29
C PRO A 16 -2.03 -9.27 -12.64
N GLY A 17 -1.13 -10.21 -12.91
CA GLY A 17 -0.35 -10.24 -14.16
C GLY A 17 0.77 -9.21 -14.26
N HIS A 18 0.99 -8.37 -13.24
CA HIS A 18 2.00 -7.32 -13.27
C HIS A 18 2.95 -7.41 -12.07
N TYR A 19 2.46 -7.23 -10.85
CA TYR A 19 3.31 -7.26 -9.65
C TYR A 19 2.54 -7.50 -8.36
N ALA A 20 3.28 -7.85 -7.31
CA ALA A 20 2.85 -7.76 -5.92
C ALA A 20 3.77 -6.78 -5.18
N VAL A 21 3.20 -6.01 -4.25
CA VAL A 21 3.94 -4.99 -3.48
C VAL A 21 3.61 -5.09 -2.00
N ALA A 22 4.62 -4.91 -1.17
CA ALA A 22 4.48 -4.78 0.28
C ALA A 22 5.20 -3.53 0.76
N VAL A 23 4.56 -2.77 1.64
CA VAL A 23 5.15 -1.61 2.32
C VAL A 23 5.00 -1.78 3.82
N TRP A 24 5.94 -1.20 4.57
CA TRP A 24 5.90 -1.24 6.03
C TRP A 24 6.37 0.09 6.62
N SER A 25 5.55 0.64 7.52
CA SER A 25 5.94 1.73 8.41
C SER A 25 5.05 1.71 9.65
N PRO A 26 5.62 1.69 10.87
CA PRO A 26 4.87 1.44 12.10
C PRO A 26 3.88 2.54 12.49
N ARG A 27 4.09 3.79 12.04
CA ARG A 27 3.20 4.91 12.39
C ARG A 27 1.86 4.81 11.65
N LEU A 28 0.77 4.73 12.40
CA LEU A 28 -0.60 4.65 11.87
C LEU A 28 -1.32 6.01 11.89
N ASN A 29 -2.29 6.18 10.99
CA ASN A 29 -3.29 7.25 11.04
C ASN A 29 -4.46 6.88 11.97
N SER A 30 -5.44 7.78 12.10
CA SER A 30 -6.64 7.57 12.94
C SER A 30 -7.51 6.38 12.52
N LYS A 31 -7.31 5.83 11.32
CA LYS A 31 -8.02 4.64 10.81
C LYS A 31 -7.22 3.35 10.99
N GLY A 32 -6.05 3.39 11.64
CA GLY A 32 -5.21 2.22 11.88
C GLY A 32 -4.37 1.76 10.67
N ASN A 33 -4.20 2.61 9.66
CA ASN A 33 -3.37 2.31 8.48
C ASN A 33 -2.06 3.10 8.49
N SER A 34 -1.00 2.52 7.94
CA SER A 34 0.29 3.22 7.83
C SER A 34 0.20 4.42 6.88
N THR A 35 0.37 5.64 7.39
CA THR A 35 0.33 6.86 6.55
C THR A 35 1.44 6.85 5.50
N ALA A 36 2.66 6.50 5.91
CA ALA A 36 3.80 6.44 5.01
C ALA A 36 3.66 5.27 4.01
N GLY A 37 3.12 4.13 4.45
CA GLY A 37 2.84 3.00 3.56
C GLY A 37 1.83 3.37 2.48
N LEU A 38 0.71 4.00 2.85
CA LEU A 38 -0.28 4.49 1.88
C LEU A 38 0.34 5.48 0.89
N ARG A 39 1.12 6.44 1.37
CA ARG A 39 1.76 7.43 0.50
C ARG A 39 2.77 6.81 -0.47
N ALA A 40 3.52 5.80 -0.04
CA ALA A 40 4.43 5.07 -0.92
C ALA A 40 3.67 4.32 -2.02
N LEU A 41 2.51 3.72 -1.70
CA LEU A 41 1.67 3.05 -2.69
C LEU A 41 1.03 4.04 -3.66
N GLU A 42 0.57 5.21 -3.20
CA GLU A 42 0.11 6.30 -4.10
C GLU A 42 1.22 6.75 -5.07
N LEU A 43 2.43 6.97 -4.57
CA LEU A 43 3.57 7.36 -5.41
C LEU A 43 3.92 6.28 -6.44
N LEU A 44 3.82 5.00 -6.05
CA LEU A 44 3.99 3.89 -6.99
C LEU A 44 2.94 3.95 -8.11
N THR A 45 1.66 4.09 -7.77
CA THR A 45 0.59 4.16 -8.77
C THR A 45 0.74 5.37 -9.69
N ASP A 46 1.14 6.51 -9.15
CA ASP A 46 1.34 7.75 -9.91
C ASP A 46 2.49 7.61 -10.91
N GLN A 47 3.61 6.99 -10.49
CA GLN A 47 4.80 6.83 -11.33
C GLN A 47 4.63 5.75 -12.41
N THR A 48 3.92 4.67 -12.08
CA THR A 48 3.75 3.55 -13.02
C THR A 48 2.51 3.67 -13.87
N GLY A 49 1.58 4.58 -13.55
CA GLY A 49 0.26 4.67 -14.17
C GLY A 49 -0.63 3.43 -13.93
N MET A 50 -0.25 2.56 -12.99
CA MET A 50 -0.92 1.30 -12.72
C MET A 50 -1.56 1.37 -11.34
N SER A 51 -2.88 1.64 -11.27
CA SER A 51 -3.60 1.68 -9.99
C SER A 51 -3.57 0.32 -9.30
N ILE A 52 -3.44 0.32 -7.98
CA ILE A 52 -3.66 -0.84 -7.09
C ILE A 52 -4.78 -0.62 -6.07
N PHE A 53 -5.50 0.51 -6.21
CA PHE A 53 -6.76 0.81 -5.52
C PHE A 53 -7.90 0.72 -6.53
#